data_AF-G8SJG7-F1
#
_entry.id   AF-G8SJG7-F1
#
_cell.length_a   1.000
_cell.length_b   1.000
_cell.length_c   1.000
_cell.angle_alpha   90.00
_cell.angle_beta   90.00
_cell.angle_gamma   90.00
#
_symmetry.space_group_name_H-M   'P 1'
#
loop_
_entity.id
_entity.type
_entity.pdbx_description
1 polymer ?
#
loop_
_entity_poly.entity_id
_entity_poly.type
_entity_poly.pdbx_seq_one_letter_code
_entity_poly.pdbx_strand_id
1 'polypeptide(L)'
;MSFHPPADGRWAMQPRLFRIGNTTLLDDDPNPWTVKAVTANFAVLTRLDDPEWENGDDDPEDGPTSNDCDVLYTVLDCRNGYRGPCNLSGWGYGDGTYSEADCAAMLADFEAGDLEISHRNWTRIRFADEAAVR
;
A
#
# COMPACT_ATOMS: atom_id res chain seq x y z
N MET A 1 -3.74 8.29 19.14
CA MET A 1 -3.87 9.65 18.55
C MET A 1 -4.62 9.49 17.24
N SER A 2 -5.76 10.14 17.05
CA SER A 2 -6.52 10.02 15.80
C SER A 2 -5.84 10.83 14.71
N PHE A 3 -5.14 10.15 13.81
CA PHE A 3 -4.49 10.77 12.66
C PHE A 3 -5.57 11.24 11.69
N HIS A 4 -5.64 12.55 11.42
CA HIS A 4 -6.55 13.10 10.42
C HIS A 4 -5.74 13.88 9.39
N PRO A 5 -5.98 13.67 8.09
CA PRO A 5 -5.36 14.45 7.06
C PRO A 5 -5.82 15.92 7.17
N PRO A 6 -4.92 16.88 6.92
CA PRO A 6 -5.27 18.28 6.96
C PRO A 6 -6.24 18.63 5.83
N ALA A 7 -7.34 19.29 6.16
CA ALA A 7 -8.33 19.73 5.16
C ALA A 7 -7.77 20.80 4.19
N ASP A 8 -6.65 21.44 4.53
CA ASP A 8 -5.98 22.46 3.72
C ASP A 8 -5.11 21.89 2.59
N GLY A 9 -5.06 20.57 2.41
CA GLY A 9 -4.39 19.95 1.26
C GLY A 9 -2.86 20.04 1.29
N ARG A 10 -2.24 20.52 2.38
CA ARG A 10 -0.77 20.61 2.52
C ARG A 10 -0.01 19.27 2.44
N TRP A 11 -0.72 18.16 2.43
CA TRP A 11 -0.14 16.82 2.23
C TRP A 11 -0.32 16.30 0.82
N ALA A 12 -1.14 16.95 -0.01
CA ALA A 12 -1.28 16.65 -1.42
C ALA A 12 0.12 16.54 -2.05
N MET A 13 0.34 15.44 -2.74
CA MET A 13 1.59 15.23 -3.44
C MET A 13 1.38 15.51 -4.93
N GLN A 14 2.47 15.90 -5.58
CA GLN A 14 2.47 15.86 -7.03
C GLN A 14 2.25 14.40 -7.47
N PRO A 15 1.45 14.16 -8.52
CA PRO A 15 1.28 12.82 -9.06
C PRO A 15 2.66 12.24 -9.40
N ARG A 16 3.17 11.31 -8.58
CA ARG A 16 4.34 10.52 -8.98
C ARG A 16 3.90 9.64 -10.14
N LEU A 17 4.76 9.53 -11.15
CA LEU A 17 4.48 8.70 -12.31
C LEU A 17 4.66 7.23 -11.93
N PHE A 18 3.68 6.68 -11.21
CA PHE A 18 3.63 5.27 -10.90
C PHE A 18 3.44 4.47 -12.19
N ARG A 19 4.19 3.38 -12.32
CA ARG A 19 3.99 2.39 -13.38
C ARG A 19 3.65 1.07 -12.73
N ILE A 20 2.65 0.38 -13.27
CA ILE A 20 2.30 -0.97 -12.83
C ILE A 20 3.54 -1.86 -12.95
N GLY A 21 3.80 -2.67 -11.92
CA GLY A 21 4.98 -3.52 -11.79
C GLY A 21 6.22 -2.82 -11.21
N ASN A 22 6.25 -1.48 -11.11
CA ASN A 22 7.36 -0.81 -10.43
C ASN A 22 7.26 -1.05 -8.92
N THR A 23 8.42 -1.09 -8.27
CA THR A 23 8.53 -1.14 -6.81
C THR A 23 8.91 0.22 -6.23
N THR A 24 8.45 0.47 -5.01
CA THR A 24 8.81 1.66 -4.21
C THR A 24 8.87 1.29 -2.74
N LEU A 25 9.76 1.95 -2.00
CA LEU A 25 9.81 1.84 -0.54
C LEU A 25 8.97 2.95 0.08
N LEU A 26 8.23 2.62 1.14
CA LEU A 26 7.36 3.54 1.86
C LEU A 26 7.81 3.66 3.31
N ASP A 27 7.84 4.88 3.85
CA ASP A 27 8.30 5.16 5.21
C ASP A 27 9.69 4.55 5.49
N ASP A 28 9.87 3.92 6.64
CA ASP A 28 11.09 3.19 7.05
C ASP A 28 10.96 1.68 6.78
N ASP A 29 10.00 1.27 5.95
CA ASP A 29 9.74 -0.12 5.60
C ASP A 29 10.86 -0.65 4.68
N PRO A 30 11.61 -1.69 5.10
CA PRO A 30 12.67 -2.27 4.28
C PRO A 30 12.13 -3.07 3.09
N ASN A 31 10.86 -3.48 3.12
CA ASN A 31 10.27 -4.32 2.08
C ASN A 31 9.62 -3.48 0.97
N PRO A 32 9.99 -3.71 -0.30
CA PRO A 32 9.48 -2.94 -1.41
C PRO A 32 8.00 -3.24 -1.69
N TRP A 33 7.22 -2.19 -1.84
CA TRP A 33 5.85 -2.25 -2.29
C TRP A 33 5.77 -2.23 -3.82
N THR A 34 5.07 -3.19 -4.41
CA THR A 34 4.83 -3.28 -5.87
C THR A 34 3.56 -2.56 -6.24
N VAL A 35 3.62 -1.66 -7.22
CA VAL A 35 2.43 -0.99 -7.78
C VAL A 35 1.63 -1.98 -8.63
N LYS A 36 0.35 -2.17 -8.30
CA LYS A 36 -0.57 -3.05 -9.03
C LYS A 36 -1.55 -2.31 -9.93
N ALA A 37 -1.99 -1.13 -9.53
CA ALA A 37 -2.87 -0.29 -10.32
C ALA A 37 -2.65 1.18 -10.00
N VAL A 38 -2.97 2.05 -10.97
CA VAL A 38 -2.80 3.51 -10.87
C VAL A 38 -3.93 4.20 -11.61
N THR A 39 -4.47 5.26 -11.02
CA THR A 39 -5.41 6.21 -11.64
C THR A 39 -4.90 7.64 -11.48
N ALA A 40 -5.74 8.64 -11.74
CA ALA A 40 -5.34 10.03 -11.66
C ALA A 40 -4.99 10.47 -10.22
N ASN A 41 -5.73 9.96 -9.23
CA ASN A 41 -5.59 10.37 -7.83
C ASN A 41 -5.08 9.25 -6.92
N PHE A 42 -5.19 7.99 -7.35
CA PHE A 42 -4.93 6.85 -6.50
C PHE A 42 -3.93 5.85 -7.10
N ALA A 43 -3.32 5.06 -6.23
CA ALA A 43 -2.55 3.89 -6.64
C ALA A 43 -2.71 2.76 -5.60
N VAL A 44 -2.82 1.52 -6.06
CA VAL A 44 -2.81 0.32 -5.19
C VAL A 44 -1.43 -0.30 -5.25
N LEU A 45 -0.87 -0.53 -4.07
CA LEU A 45 0.41 -1.16 -3.88
C LEU A 45 0.21 -2.44 -3.07
N THR A 46 0.97 -3.48 -3.40
CA THR A 46 0.99 -4.76 -2.68
C THR A 46 2.41 -5.19 -2.37
N ARG A 47 2.61 -5.91 -1.27
CA ARG A 47 3.87 -6.62 -0.98
C ARG A 47 3.57 -7.98 -0.36
N LEU A 48 4.51 -8.89 -0.47
CA LEU A 48 4.48 -10.09 0.37
C LEU A 48 4.86 -9.68 1.79
N ASP A 49 4.10 -10.16 2.77
CA ASP A 49 4.54 -10.22 4.16
C ASP A 49 5.46 -11.43 4.25
N ASP A 50 6.73 -11.20 3.97
CA ASP A 50 7.75 -12.22 4.05
C ASP A 50 8.36 -12.19 5.46
N PRO A 51 8.07 -13.19 6.32
CA PRO A 51 8.63 -13.26 7.67
C PRO A 51 10.10 -13.75 7.68
N GLU A 52 10.66 -14.21 6.56
CA GLU A 52 12.03 -14.76 6.51
C GLU A 52 13.10 -13.68 6.61
N TRP A 53 12.79 -12.41 6.33
CA TRP A 53 13.81 -11.35 6.36
C TRP A 53 14.25 -10.93 7.77
N GLU A 54 13.46 -11.22 8.82
CA GLU A 54 13.79 -10.86 10.21
C GLU A 54 14.36 -12.01 11.04
N ASN A 55 14.35 -13.25 10.54
CA ASN A 55 14.85 -14.42 11.28
C ASN A 55 15.99 -15.10 10.51
N GLY A 56 17.20 -14.56 10.65
CA GLY A 56 18.44 -15.19 10.20
C GLY A 56 18.82 -16.41 11.06
N ASP A 57 17.97 -17.42 11.09
CA ASP A 57 18.30 -18.75 11.61
C ASP A 57 18.25 -19.76 10.45
N ASP A 58 19.44 -20.03 9.92
CA ASP A 58 19.78 -21.01 8.90
C ASP A 58 19.55 -22.43 9.48
N ASP A 59 18.30 -22.88 9.56
CA ASP A 59 17.98 -24.31 9.74
C ASP A 59 17.49 -24.87 8.39
N PRO A 60 18.37 -25.56 7.63
CA PRO A 60 18.05 -26.01 6.28
C PRO A 60 17.09 -27.21 6.19
N GLU A 61 16.59 -27.76 7.31
CA GLU A 61 15.65 -28.89 7.31
C GLU A 61 14.18 -28.51 7.55
N ASP A 62 13.89 -27.27 7.95
CA ASP A 62 12.53 -26.72 8.13
C ASP A 62 12.38 -25.36 7.39
N GLY A 63 12.87 -25.29 6.15
CA GLY A 63 12.58 -24.15 5.28
C GLY A 63 11.07 -23.96 5.16
N PRO A 64 10.54 -22.72 5.09
CA PRO A 64 9.11 -22.48 5.25
C PRO A 64 8.32 -23.28 4.23
N THR A 65 7.63 -24.32 4.71
CA THR A 65 6.59 -25.00 3.95
C THR A 65 5.35 -24.11 3.95
N SER A 66 5.46 -22.91 3.39
CA SER A 66 4.40 -21.92 3.46
C SER A 66 4.31 -21.18 2.14
N ASN A 67 3.43 -21.67 1.27
CA ASN A 67 2.74 -20.83 0.30
C ASN A 67 1.86 -19.75 1.00
N ASP A 68 1.89 -19.68 2.33
CA ASP A 68 1.15 -18.77 3.22
C ASP A 68 1.94 -17.48 3.53
N CYS A 69 2.59 -16.87 2.54
CA CYS A 69 3.01 -15.47 2.70
C CYS A 69 1.76 -14.59 2.56
N ASP A 70 1.35 -13.95 3.66
CA ASP A 70 0.22 -13.01 3.63
C ASP A 70 0.55 -11.88 2.65
N VAL A 71 -0.35 -11.56 1.72
CA VAL A 71 -0.13 -10.42 0.84
C VAL A 71 -0.73 -9.18 1.48
N LEU A 72 0.12 -8.19 1.74
CA LEU A 72 -0.33 -6.90 2.25
C LEU A 72 -0.64 -5.97 1.09
N TYR A 73 -1.66 -5.14 1.25
CA TYR A 73 -2.01 -4.10 0.29
C TYR A 73 -2.21 -2.74 0.97
N THR A 74 -1.98 -1.68 0.22
CA THR A 74 -2.24 -0.31 0.64
C THR A 74 -2.70 0.51 -0.56
N VAL A 75 -3.66 1.39 -0.35
CA VAL A 75 -4.10 2.37 -1.34
C VAL A 75 -3.47 3.70 -0.97
N LEU A 76 -2.83 4.34 -1.94
CA LEU A 76 -2.29 5.69 -1.86
C LEU A 76 -3.35 6.66 -2.38
N ASP A 77 -3.74 7.66 -1.57
CA ASP A 77 -4.48 8.83 -2.02
C ASP A 77 -3.48 9.98 -2.20
N CYS A 78 -3.07 10.23 -3.45
CA CYS A 78 -2.06 11.24 -3.77
C CYS A 78 -2.61 12.66 -3.62
N ARG A 79 -3.92 12.84 -3.86
CA ARG A 79 -4.60 14.13 -3.75
C ARG A 79 -4.60 14.63 -2.31
N ASN A 80 -4.76 13.74 -1.35
CA ASN A 80 -4.81 14.10 0.06
C ASN A 80 -3.55 13.74 0.85
N GLY A 81 -2.65 12.94 0.28
CA GLY A 81 -1.33 12.65 0.83
C GLY A 81 -1.29 11.58 1.92
N TYR A 82 -2.26 10.68 1.94
CA TYR A 82 -2.34 9.60 2.93
C TYR A 82 -2.58 8.25 2.27
N ARG A 83 -2.29 7.18 3.02
CA ARG A 83 -2.41 5.79 2.59
C ARG A 83 -3.05 4.92 3.65
N GLY A 84 -3.54 3.76 3.22
CA GLY A 84 -4.08 2.72 4.08
C GLY A 84 -4.90 1.69 3.29
N PRO A 85 -5.42 0.65 3.96
CA PRO A 85 -6.37 -0.27 3.36
C PRO A 85 -7.70 0.45 3.08
N CYS A 86 -8.52 -0.11 2.19
CA CYS A 86 -9.87 0.40 1.97
C CYS A 86 -10.77 0.18 3.20
N ASN A 87 -11.81 1.00 3.33
CA ASN A 87 -12.79 0.95 4.42
C ASN A 87 -13.57 -0.37 4.50
N LEU A 88 -13.67 -1.10 3.37
CA LEU A 88 -14.32 -2.42 3.27
C LEU A 88 -13.35 -3.62 3.36
N SER A 89 -12.12 -3.41 3.85
CA SER A 89 -11.19 -4.52 4.08
C SER A 89 -11.84 -5.59 4.98
N GLY A 90 -11.81 -6.86 4.57
CA GLY A 90 -12.48 -8.00 5.22
C GLY A 90 -13.91 -8.30 4.73
N TRP A 91 -14.45 -7.54 3.78
CA TRP A 91 -15.80 -7.70 3.22
C TRP A 91 -15.80 -8.03 1.72
N GLY A 92 -14.78 -8.77 1.28
CA GLY A 92 -14.49 -9.05 -0.15
C GLY A 92 -13.36 -8.20 -0.73
N TYR A 93 -12.93 -7.17 0.01
CA TYR A 93 -11.72 -6.40 -0.25
C TYR A 93 -10.65 -6.70 0.81
N GLY A 94 -9.36 -6.70 0.46
CA GLY A 94 -8.23 -6.88 1.37
C GLY A 94 -7.72 -8.28 1.71
N ASP A 95 -7.87 -9.31 0.85
CA ASP A 95 -7.09 -10.56 1.02
C ASP A 95 -5.67 -10.51 0.41
N GLY A 96 -5.33 -9.39 -0.25
CA GLY A 96 -4.04 -9.16 -0.89
C GLY A 96 -3.78 -9.97 -2.15
N THR A 97 -4.65 -10.93 -2.51
CA THR A 97 -4.50 -11.79 -3.70
C THR A 97 -5.02 -11.14 -4.99
N TYR A 98 -5.34 -9.84 -4.94
CA TYR A 98 -5.90 -9.09 -6.05
C TYR A 98 -5.03 -9.15 -7.30
N SER A 99 -5.67 -9.53 -8.42
CA SER A 99 -5.06 -9.33 -9.72
C SER A 99 -4.93 -7.83 -10.04
N GLU A 100 -4.14 -7.48 -11.04
CA GLU A 100 -4.04 -6.09 -11.52
C GLU A 100 -5.42 -5.56 -11.97
N ALA A 101 -6.27 -6.43 -12.53
CA ALA A 101 -7.62 -6.07 -12.96
C ALA A 101 -8.54 -5.76 -11.77
N ASP A 102 -8.47 -6.56 -10.70
CA ASP A 102 -9.27 -6.31 -9.49
C ASP A 102 -8.80 -5.02 -8.79
N CYS A 103 -7.48 -4.78 -8.74
CA CYS A 103 -6.93 -3.52 -8.23
C CYS A 103 -7.43 -2.32 -9.06
N ALA A 104 -7.51 -2.45 -10.39
CA ALA A 104 -8.00 -1.39 -11.25
C ALA A 104 -9.50 -1.12 -11.04
N ALA A 105 -10.31 -2.16 -10.89
CA ALA A 105 -11.73 -2.02 -10.56
C ALA A 105 -11.93 -1.32 -9.20
N MET A 106 -11.17 -1.75 -8.18
CA MET A 106 -11.16 -1.10 -6.87
C MET A 106 -10.82 0.39 -6.97
N LEU A 107 -9.79 0.76 -7.76
CA LEU A 107 -9.46 2.17 -7.94
C LEU A 107 -10.54 2.97 -8.66
N ALA A 108 -11.31 2.35 -9.55
CA ALA A 108 -12.45 3.01 -10.16
C ALA A 108 -13.50 3.39 -9.11
N ASP A 109 -13.76 2.51 -8.14
CA ASP A 109 -14.67 2.80 -7.01
C ASP A 109 -14.12 3.92 -6.10
N PHE A 110 -12.80 3.99 -5.90
CA PHE A 110 -12.16 5.11 -5.20
C PHE A 110 -12.32 6.44 -5.94
N GLU A 111 -12.13 6.46 -7.26
CA GLU A 111 -12.32 7.66 -8.09
C GLU A 111 -13.80 8.11 -8.13
N ALA A 112 -14.73 7.15 -8.09
CA ALA A 112 -16.17 7.43 -7.98
C ALA A 112 -16.59 7.91 -6.58
N GLY A 113 -15.76 7.66 -5.55
CA GLY A 113 -16.07 7.96 -4.15
C GLY A 113 -16.94 6.89 -3.47
N ASP A 114 -17.08 5.71 -4.08
CA ASP A 114 -17.79 4.56 -3.51
C ASP A 114 -16.91 3.80 -2.49
N LEU A 115 -15.58 3.90 -2.65
CA LEU A 115 -14.59 3.42 -1.68
C LEU A 115 -13.77 4.56 -1.09
N GLU A 116 -13.36 4.35 0.15
CA GLU A 116 -12.55 5.29 0.91
C GLU A 116 -11.39 4.55 1.58
N ILE A 117 -10.31 5.26 1.90
CA ILE A 117 -9.25 4.69 2.74
C ILE A 117 -9.78 4.66 4.17
N SER A 118 -9.68 3.51 4.83
CA SER A 118 -10.19 3.31 6.18
C SER A 118 -9.62 4.36 7.15
N HIS A 119 -10.49 5.20 7.72
CA HIS A 119 -10.11 6.29 8.63
C HIS A 119 -9.35 5.79 9.87
N ARG A 120 -9.48 4.51 10.23
CA ARG A 120 -8.78 3.89 11.37
C ARG A 120 -7.30 3.67 11.10
N ASN A 121 -6.90 3.61 9.82
CA ASN A 121 -5.58 3.17 9.39
C ASN A 121 -4.87 4.21 8.51
N TRP A 122 -5.31 5.48 8.55
CA TRP A 122 -4.66 6.54 7.81
C TRP A 122 -3.20 6.74 8.26
N THR A 123 -2.31 6.66 7.29
CA THR A 123 -0.89 6.94 7.45
C THR A 123 -0.47 7.99 6.43
N ARG A 124 0.42 8.92 6.78
CA ARG A 124 0.97 9.85 5.79
C ARG A 124 1.76 9.06 4.76
N ILE A 125 1.66 9.42 3.49
CA ILE A 125 2.60 8.85 2.51
C ILE A 125 3.97 9.48 2.72
N ARG A 126 5.00 8.64 2.85
CA ARG A 126 6.40 9.02 2.78
C ARG A 126 7.10 8.01 1.90
N PHE A 127 7.92 8.48 0.97
CA PHE A 127 8.80 7.59 0.22
C PHE A 127 10.15 7.52 0.91
N ALA A 128 10.74 6.34 0.99
CA ALA A 128 12.04 6.16 1.66
C ALA A 128 13.15 6.99 0.98
N ASP A 129 13.06 7.19 -0.34
CA ASP A 129 14.01 8.03 -1.08
C ASP A 129 14.01 9.51 -0.66
N GLU A 130 12.87 10.01 -0.16
CA GLU A 130 12.74 11.37 0.34
C GLU A 130 13.06 11.47 1.84
N ALA A 131 12.88 10.37 2.58
CA ALA A 131 13.20 10.30 4.01
C ALA A 131 14.71 10.33 4.28
N ALA A 132 15.52 9.73 3.39
CA ALA A 132 16.98 9.69 3.50
C ALA A 132 17.68 11.04 3.22
N VAL A 133 16.98 12.03 2.69
CA VAL A 133 17.52 13.36 2.32
C VAL A 133 17.39 14.37 3.46
N ARG A 134 17.06 13.93 4.68
CA ARG A 134 16.81 14.80 5.84
C ARG A 134 17.83 14.67 6.96
#